data_AF-A0A2A3JYN6-F1
#
_entry.id   AF-A0A2A3JYN6-F1
#
_cell.length_a   1.000
_cell.length_b   1.000
_cell.length_c   1.000
_cell.angle_alpha   90.00
_cell.angle_beta   90.00
_cell.angle_gamma   90.00
#
_symmetry.space_group_name_H-M   'P 1'
#
loop_
_entity.id
_entity.type
_entity.pdbx_description
1 polymer ?
#
loop_
_entity_poly.entity_id
_entity_poly.type
_entity_poly.pdbx_seq_one_letter_code
_entity_poly.pdbx_strand_id
1 'polypeptide(L)' 'MLEIKNLQVKLEEEDKQILKGVDLTVEAGKVHAIMGPNGSG' A
#
# COMPACT_ATOMS: atom_id res chain seq x y z
N MET A 1 -15.45 0.02 6.50
CA MET A 1 -15.07 0.14 5.09
C MET A 1 -13.86 1.05 5.05
N LEU A 2 -12.74 0.58 4.52
CA LEU A 2 -11.51 1.37 4.35
C LEU A 2 -11.32 1.61 2.85
N GLU A 3 -10.98 2.83 2.49
CA GLU A 3 -10.65 3.22 1.12
C GLU A 3 -9.32 3.97 1.13
N ILE A 4 -8.36 3.48 0.35
CA ILE A 4 -7.05 4.08 0.09
C ILE A 4 -7.02 4.44 -1.39
N LYS A 5 -6.66 5.69 -1.70
CA LYS A 5 -6.55 6.19 -3.07
C LYS A 5 -5.16 6.75 -3.32
N ASN A 6 -4.49 6.23 -4.35
CA ASN A 6 -3.17 6.66 -4.83
C ASN A 6 -2.14 6.86 -3.70
N LEU A 7 -2.03 5.89 -2.78
CA LEU A 7 -1.06 5.97 -1.69
C LEU A 7 0.36 5.89 -2.25
N GLN A 8 1.15 6.92 -1.98
CA GLN A 8 2.56 7.00 -2.31
C GLN A 8 3.36 7.12 -1.02
N VAL A 9 4.43 6.34 -0.90
CA VAL A 9 5.28 6.28 0.30
C VAL A 9 6.73 6.32 -0.16
N LYS A 10 7.55 7.08 0.57
CA LYS A 10 8.99 7.16 0.37
C LYS A 10 9.72 7.20 1.71
N LEU A 11 11.00 6.87 1.69
CA LEU A 11 11.88 7.13 2.83
C LEU A 11 12.03 8.65 3.04
N GLU A 12 12.20 9.06 4.29
CA GLU A 12 12.36 10.48 4.63
C GLU A 12 13.77 10.98 4.28
N GLU A 13 14.80 10.19 4.58
CA GLU A 13 16.21 10.55 4.41
C GLU A 13 16.77 10.24 3.00
N GLU A 14 16.08 9.39 2.23
CA GLU A 14 16.51 8.97 0.89
C GLU A 14 15.40 9.27 -0.14
N ASP A 15 15.78 9.62 -1.37
CA ASP A 15 14.82 9.73 -2.48
C ASP A 15 14.46 8.35 -3.05
N LYS A 16 13.98 7.48 -2.17
CA LYS A 16 13.58 6.11 -2.49
C LYS A 16 12.09 5.95 -2.30
N GLN A 17 11.37 5.84 -3.41
CA GLN A 17 9.96 5.48 -3.40
C GLN A 17 9.76 4.00 -3.05
N ILE A 18 8.88 3.76 -2.09
CA ILE A 18 8.50 2.44 -1.58
C ILE A 18 7.17 2.02 -2.22
N LEU A 19 6.12 2.82 -2.03
CA LEU A 19 4.83 2.67 -2.72
C LEU A 19 4.70 3.76 -3.78
N LYS A 20 4.35 3.37 -5.02
CA LYS A 20 4.31 4.26 -6.19
C LYS A 20 2.90 4.67 -6.62
N GLY A 21 1.91 4.48 -5.75
CA GLY A 21 0.50 4.63 -6.06
C GLY A 21 -0.24 3.32 -5.85
N VAL A 22 -0.83 3.17 -4.66
CA VAL A 22 -1.65 2.02 -4.29
C VAL A 22 -3.09 2.46 -4.06
N ASP A 23 -4.02 1.84 -4.77
CA ASP A 23 -5.46 1.92 -4.51
C ASP A 23 -5.91 0.64 -3.82
N LEU A 24 -6.61 0.77 -2.70
CA LEU A 24 -7.12 -0.38 -1.94
C LEU A 24 -8.50 -0.08 -1.36
N THR A 25 -9.46 -0.96 -1.61
CA THR A 25 -10.78 -0.92 -0.98
C THR A 25 -10.98 -2.18 -0.14
N VAL A 26 -11.26 -2.01 1.16
CA VAL A 26 -11.60 -3.10 2.07
C VAL A 26 -13.02 -2.91 2.57
N GLU A 27 -13.91 -3.76 2.10
CA GLU A 27 -15.31 -3.79 2.53
C GLU A 27 -15.46 -4.25 3.98
N ALA A 28 -16.56 -3.84 4.63
CA ALA A 28 -16.84 -4.25 5.99
C ALA A 28 -17.08 -5.77 6.08
N GLY A 29 -16.52 -6.41 7.11
CA GLY A 29 -16.70 -7.84 7.37
C GLY A 29 -15.85 -8.79 6.51
N LYS A 30 -15.03 -8.27 5.59
CA LYS A 30 -14.12 -9.08 4.76
C LYS A 30 -12.70 -9.11 5.30
N VAL A 31 -12.05 -10.27 5.22
CA VAL A 31 -10.62 -10.44 5.50
C VAL A 31 -9.86 -10.43 4.18
N HIS A 32 -8.82 -9.61 4.07
CA HIS A 32 -7.97 -9.51 2.89
C HIS A 32 -6.54 -9.87 3.26
N ALA A 33 -5.87 -10.65 2.41
CA ALA A 33 -4.45 -10.92 2.51
C ALA A 33 -3.71 -10.09 1.45
N ILE A 34 -2.61 -9.46 1.85
CA ILE A 34 -1.67 -8.80 0.94
C ILE A 34 -0.43 -9.68 0.92
N MET A 35 0.01 -10.06 -0.27
CA MET A 35 1.14 -10.96 -0.46
C MET A 35 2.07 -10.41 -1.53
N GLY A 36 3.37 -10.67 -1.36
CA GLY A 36 4.39 -10.32 -2.35
C GLY A 36 5.77 -10.80 -1.92
N PRO A 37 6.74 -10.85 -2.86
CA PRO A 37 8.15 -11.06 -2.54
C PRO A 37 8.67 -10.07 -1.49
N ASN A 38 9.80 -10.40 -0.84
CA ASN A 38 10.47 -9.46 0.06
C ASN A 38 10.88 -8.19 -0.70
N GLY A 39 10.54 -7.02 -0.16
CA GLY A 39 10.85 -5.71 -0.75
C GLY A 39 9.86 -5.22 -1.81
N SER A 40 8.69 -5.85 -1.97
CA SER A 40 7.69 -5.49 -2.99
C SER A 40 6.95 -4.19 -2.73
N GLY A 41 7.05 -3.65 -1.51
CA GLY A 41 6.38 -2.43 -1.07
C GLY A 41 6.63 -2.18 0.39
#